data_AF-A0A9P5W864-F1
#
_entry.id   AF-A0A9P5W864-F1
#
_cell.length_a   1.000
_cell.length_b   1.000
_cell.length_c   1.000
_cell.angle_alpha   90.00
_cell.angle_beta   90.00
_cell.angle_gamma   90.00
#
_symmetry.space_group_name_H-M   'P 1'
#
loop_
_entity.id
_entity.type
_entity.pdbx_description
1 polymer ?
#
loop_
_entity_poly.entity_id
_entity_poly.type
_entity_poly.pdbx_seq_one_letter_code
_entity_poly.pdbx_strand_id
1 'polypeptide(L)'
;MADKAAPAPAPAPAGRPSFFPRLSPFQWFVRLLPAIIFACFTYSREGPFQPATCIALRINCPRNPLNLEGVFDRHEHYGPVLKYYVSMFAKHEDLGGSFAVFVDGKRVIDVYAGTKDLEGKHVYNNKTLQQVYSSGKAVEGIVIARLVDQGLLDYNEKVATYWPEFGQKGKEDVRLVDLMTHESGVCHLDESDKNDLPTWAHLADEKKFSERLASQAHLFQGERTRAYHAVTRGWFLNEIVRRVDPQGRTIGKIVEQELMGAYPDIELYYSKFPKDTDWDERLSVMHDYPLLRIIGRLLIPRFIQTNKYLGHPTMLPVHTIVKSAIVGNNLSARTLTPKMAPFPRMFRKKEAHVVESTSFSLKTNAHSLAKLMSMMANKGASINPGQEPDLLSAETYAKATAFHSVEKDAVLSETIPLSAGGWVKNRNFHGDGALKGVEVQGWGGAGGSMVIWIEELNIGFAYVTNAFGAPETVTGDYRGRTLLERVVQARKEELGLLQKTSEKLKEERV
;
A
#
# COMPACT_ATOMS: atom_id res chain seq x y z
N MET A 1 -37.42 -87.01 -45.74
CA MET A 1 -36.80 -86.29 -44.61
C MET A 1 -35.73 -85.39 -45.19
N ALA A 2 -35.99 -84.08 -45.24
CA ALA A 2 -35.07 -83.08 -45.75
C ALA A 2 -34.85 -82.05 -44.63
N ASP A 3 -33.63 -82.00 -44.12
CA ASP A 3 -33.19 -81.12 -43.05
C ASP A 3 -33.17 -79.65 -43.53
N LYS A 4 -33.89 -78.80 -42.80
CA LYS A 4 -33.83 -77.34 -42.95
C LYS A 4 -32.63 -76.80 -42.18
N ALA A 5 -31.64 -76.28 -42.91
CA ALA A 5 -30.56 -75.48 -42.33
C ALA A 5 -31.11 -74.17 -41.74
N ALA A 6 -30.72 -73.87 -40.49
CA ALA A 6 -31.07 -72.63 -39.80
C ALA A 6 -30.25 -71.43 -40.33
N PRO A 7 -30.82 -70.20 -40.38
CA PRO A 7 -30.10 -69.03 -40.85
C PRO A 7 -29.12 -68.49 -39.80
N ALA A 8 -27.98 -67.97 -40.27
CA ALA A 8 -26.91 -67.38 -39.47
C ALA A 8 -27.36 -66.10 -38.73
N PRO A 9 -26.79 -65.78 -37.54
CA PRO A 9 -27.18 -64.62 -36.76
C PRO A 9 -26.70 -63.31 -37.40
N ALA A 10 -27.53 -62.27 -37.31
CA ALA A 10 -27.24 -60.94 -37.83
C ALA A 10 -26.05 -60.27 -37.10
N PRO A 11 -25.24 -59.45 -37.78
CA PRO A 11 -24.11 -58.76 -37.16
C PRO A 11 -24.61 -57.67 -36.20
N ALA A 12 -23.93 -57.57 -35.04
CA ALA A 12 -24.24 -56.58 -34.00
C ALA A 12 -24.05 -55.14 -34.53
N PRO A 13 -24.87 -54.16 -34.07
CA PRO A 13 -24.78 -52.79 -34.55
C PRO A 13 -23.46 -52.15 -34.11
N ALA A 14 -22.73 -51.56 -35.07
CA ALA A 14 -21.54 -50.76 -34.81
C ALA A 14 -21.89 -49.57 -33.91
N GLY A 15 -21.32 -49.54 -32.69
CA GLY A 15 -21.52 -48.47 -31.74
C GLY A 15 -21.10 -47.11 -32.32
N ARG A 16 -21.94 -46.08 -32.14
CA ARG A 16 -21.61 -44.70 -32.52
C ARG A 16 -20.26 -44.29 -31.91
N PRO A 17 -19.33 -43.67 -32.66
CA PRO A 17 -18.09 -43.19 -32.09
C PRO A 17 -18.43 -42.11 -31.05
N SER A 18 -18.06 -42.38 -29.80
CA SER A 18 -18.10 -41.43 -28.71
C SER A 18 -17.24 -40.22 -29.08
N PHE A 19 -17.88 -39.09 -29.38
CA PHE A 19 -17.20 -37.82 -29.73
C PHE A 19 -16.34 -37.26 -28.57
N PHE A 20 -16.49 -37.81 -27.37
CA PHE A 20 -15.66 -37.48 -26.22
C PHE A 20 -14.59 -38.57 -26.02
N PRO A 21 -13.29 -38.22 -26.00
CA PRO A 21 -12.25 -39.18 -25.67
C PRO A 21 -12.48 -39.70 -24.25
N ARG A 22 -12.40 -41.02 -24.05
CA ARG A 22 -12.39 -41.65 -22.72
C ARG A 22 -11.06 -41.36 -22.04
N LEU A 23 -10.94 -40.15 -21.50
CA LEU A 23 -9.78 -39.74 -20.72
C LEU A 23 -9.82 -40.42 -19.35
N SER A 24 -8.66 -40.88 -18.87
CA SER A 24 -8.53 -41.36 -17.49
C SER A 24 -8.69 -40.20 -16.50
N PRO A 25 -9.03 -40.45 -15.22
CA PRO A 25 -9.06 -39.42 -14.19
C PRO A 25 -7.77 -38.60 -14.10
N PHE A 26 -6.61 -39.25 -14.30
CA PHE A 26 -5.31 -38.59 -14.35
C PHE A 26 -5.17 -37.66 -15.57
N GLN A 27 -5.62 -38.08 -16.75
CA GLN A 27 -5.59 -37.25 -17.95
C GLN A 27 -6.53 -36.04 -17.85
N TRP A 28 -7.70 -36.20 -17.22
CA TRP A 28 -8.57 -35.09 -16.85
C TRP A 28 -7.90 -34.14 -15.87
N PHE A 29 -7.28 -34.67 -14.82
CA PHE A 29 -6.56 -33.88 -13.82
C PHE A 29 -5.45 -33.03 -14.46
N VAL A 30 -4.58 -33.62 -15.28
CA VAL A 30 -3.48 -32.90 -15.95
C VAL A 30 -4.01 -31.82 -16.90
N ARG A 31 -5.12 -32.06 -17.61
CA ARG A 31 -5.72 -31.08 -18.53
C ARG A 31 -6.46 -29.95 -17.81
N LEU A 32 -7.05 -30.23 -16.65
CA LEU A 32 -7.75 -29.23 -15.84
C LEU A 32 -6.80 -28.46 -14.91
N LEU A 33 -5.62 -29.02 -14.59
CA LEU A 33 -4.67 -28.43 -13.66
C LEU A 33 -4.30 -26.97 -14.01
N PRO A 34 -4.01 -26.59 -15.27
CA PRO A 34 -3.76 -25.18 -15.61
C PRO A 34 -4.97 -24.27 -15.34
N ALA A 35 -6.18 -24.73 -15.67
CA ALA A 35 -7.41 -23.98 -15.42
C ALA A 35 -7.71 -23.84 -13.93
N ILE A 36 -7.48 -24.90 -13.14
CA ILE A 36 -7.60 -24.89 -11.68
C ILE A 36 -6.59 -23.92 -11.07
N ILE A 37 -5.33 -23.99 -11.50
CA ILE A 37 -4.27 -23.06 -11.04
C ILE A 37 -4.63 -21.61 -11.38
N PHE A 38 -5.10 -21.35 -12.61
CA PHE A 38 -5.53 -20.00 -13.03
C PHE A 38 -6.74 -19.50 -12.24
N ALA A 39 -7.72 -20.36 -11.96
CA ALA A 39 -8.87 -20.04 -11.13
C ALA A 39 -8.44 -19.75 -9.67
N CYS A 40 -7.56 -20.57 -9.09
CA CYS A 40 -7.00 -20.32 -7.76
C CYS A 40 -6.18 -19.03 -7.72
N PHE A 41 -5.41 -18.74 -8.77
CA PHE A 41 -4.66 -17.48 -8.91
C PHE A 41 -5.60 -16.28 -8.93
N THR A 42 -6.57 -16.27 -9.84
CA THR A 42 -7.56 -15.19 -9.97
C THR A 42 -8.35 -15.01 -8.68
N TYR A 43 -8.83 -16.10 -8.07
CA TYR A 43 -9.56 -16.04 -6.80
C TYR A 43 -8.68 -15.54 -5.64
N SER A 44 -7.40 -15.89 -5.60
CA SER A 44 -6.50 -15.36 -4.57
C SER A 44 -6.30 -13.85 -4.71
N ARG A 45 -6.30 -13.30 -5.92
CA ARG A 45 -6.11 -11.86 -6.14
C ARG A 45 -7.43 -11.08 -6.01
N GLU A 46 -8.46 -11.53 -6.69
CA GLU A 46 -9.72 -10.80 -6.95
C GLU A 46 -10.94 -11.45 -6.30
N GLY A 47 -10.78 -12.50 -5.49
CA GLY A 47 -11.91 -13.18 -4.86
C GLY A 47 -12.74 -12.24 -3.96
N PRO A 48 -13.96 -12.57 -3.57
CA PRO A 48 -14.76 -11.74 -2.65
C PRO A 48 -14.14 -11.63 -1.22
N PHE A 49 -14.35 -10.49 -0.54
CA PHE A 49 -14.05 -10.32 0.90
C PHE A 49 -15.11 -10.94 1.84
N GLN A 50 -16.30 -11.25 1.32
CA GLN A 50 -17.41 -11.81 2.10
C GLN A 50 -17.09 -13.20 2.67
N PRO A 51 -17.72 -13.60 3.79
CA PRO A 51 -17.58 -14.96 4.32
C PRO A 51 -17.97 -16.04 3.30
N ALA A 52 -17.31 -17.20 3.38
CA ALA A 52 -17.58 -18.36 2.52
C ALA A 52 -19.06 -18.76 2.49
N THR A 53 -19.74 -18.66 3.64
CA THR A 53 -21.17 -18.93 3.80
C THR A 53 -22.05 -18.00 2.96
N CYS A 54 -21.69 -16.73 2.84
CA CYS A 54 -22.39 -15.81 1.95
C CYS A 54 -22.15 -16.18 0.48
N ILE A 55 -20.89 -16.42 0.10
CA ILE A 55 -20.53 -16.72 -1.30
C ILE A 55 -21.17 -18.02 -1.79
N ALA A 56 -21.07 -19.09 -1.00
CA ALA A 56 -21.47 -20.43 -1.39
C ALA A 56 -22.96 -20.72 -1.13
N LEU A 57 -23.52 -20.20 -0.03
CA LEU A 57 -24.85 -20.57 0.44
C LEU A 57 -25.84 -19.40 0.45
N ARG A 58 -25.41 -18.18 0.11
CA ARG A 58 -26.22 -16.95 0.20
C ARG A 58 -26.80 -16.68 1.60
N ILE A 59 -26.19 -17.25 2.63
CA ILE A 59 -26.61 -17.08 4.03
C ILE A 59 -25.94 -15.83 4.60
N ASN A 60 -26.73 -14.96 5.23
CA ASN A 60 -26.26 -13.73 5.89
C ASN A 60 -25.38 -12.85 4.99
N CYS A 61 -25.68 -12.79 3.69
CA CYS A 61 -24.99 -11.87 2.80
C CYS A 61 -25.36 -10.42 3.14
N PRO A 62 -24.37 -9.53 3.30
CA PRO A 62 -24.65 -8.11 3.44
C PRO A 62 -25.41 -7.64 2.20
N ARG A 63 -26.52 -6.91 2.42
CA ARG A 63 -27.09 -6.09 1.36
C ARG A 63 -26.08 -4.96 1.17
N ASN A 64 -25.35 -4.97 0.07
CA ASN A 64 -24.35 -3.95 -0.21
C ASN A 64 -25.00 -2.91 -1.13
N PRO A 65 -25.67 -1.87 -0.61
CA PRO A 65 -25.94 -0.72 -1.45
C PRO A 65 -24.57 -0.15 -1.81
N LEU A 66 -24.25 -0.10 -3.10
CA LEU A 66 -23.13 0.70 -3.57
C LEU A 66 -23.45 2.16 -3.22
N ASN A 67 -23.03 2.60 -2.03
CA ASN A 67 -23.19 3.97 -1.61
C ASN A 67 -22.00 4.77 -2.14
N LEU A 68 -22.09 5.25 -3.37
CA LEU A 68 -21.08 6.11 -3.95
C LEU A 68 -21.44 7.57 -3.66
N GLU A 69 -20.59 8.24 -2.90
CA GLU A 69 -20.71 9.67 -2.58
C GLU A 69 -19.43 10.41 -2.93
N GLY A 70 -19.52 11.72 -3.15
CA GLY A 70 -18.37 12.60 -3.33
C GLY A 70 -18.43 13.45 -4.58
N VAL A 71 -17.27 13.90 -5.04
CA VAL A 71 -17.10 14.77 -6.19
C VAL A 71 -16.47 14.01 -7.35
N PHE A 72 -17.02 14.25 -8.54
CA PHE A 72 -16.49 13.75 -9.78
C PHE A 72 -16.61 14.85 -10.83
N ASP A 73 -15.51 15.19 -11.48
CA ASP A 73 -15.43 16.25 -12.49
C ASP A 73 -14.64 15.74 -13.72
N ARG A 74 -14.73 16.44 -14.86
CA ARG A 74 -14.13 16.03 -16.15
C ARG A 74 -14.54 14.62 -16.59
N HIS A 75 -15.85 14.41 -16.61
CA HIS A 75 -16.47 13.10 -16.83
C HIS A 75 -16.05 12.43 -18.15
N GLU A 76 -15.79 13.21 -19.21
CA GLU A 76 -15.38 12.71 -20.53
C GLU A 76 -14.09 11.88 -20.49
N HIS A 77 -13.15 12.21 -19.59
CA HIS A 77 -11.85 11.54 -19.51
C HIS A 77 -11.79 10.55 -18.35
N TYR A 78 -12.33 10.92 -17.19
CA TYR A 78 -12.15 10.15 -15.95
C TYR A 78 -13.30 9.19 -15.64
N GLY A 79 -14.36 9.17 -16.45
CA GLY A 79 -15.52 8.29 -16.29
C GLY A 79 -15.17 6.80 -16.23
N PRO A 80 -14.29 6.28 -17.11
CA PRO A 80 -13.82 4.90 -17.04
C PRO A 80 -13.07 4.55 -15.75
N VAL A 81 -12.38 5.52 -15.14
CA VAL A 81 -11.68 5.33 -13.87
C VAL A 81 -12.70 5.13 -12.74
N LEU A 82 -13.70 6.00 -12.64
CA LEU A 82 -14.76 5.89 -11.63
C LEU A 82 -15.58 4.60 -11.81
N LYS A 83 -15.89 4.23 -13.07
CA LYS A 83 -16.57 2.95 -13.37
C LYS A 83 -15.78 1.75 -12.86
N TYR A 84 -14.45 1.75 -13.01
CA TYR A 84 -13.61 0.69 -12.46
C TYR A 84 -13.66 0.68 -10.93
N TYR A 85 -13.50 1.85 -10.28
CA TYR A 85 -13.59 1.97 -8.82
C TYR A 85 -14.89 1.38 -8.27
N VAL A 86 -16.02 1.77 -8.86
CA VAL A 86 -17.36 1.24 -8.53
C VAL A 86 -17.45 -0.28 -8.73
N SER A 87 -16.87 -0.79 -9.82
CA SER A 87 -16.92 -2.22 -10.13
C SER A 87 -16.23 -3.08 -9.07
N MET A 88 -15.21 -2.57 -8.37
CA MET A 88 -14.52 -3.31 -7.31
C MET A 88 -15.48 -3.69 -6.17
N PHE A 89 -16.39 -2.80 -5.79
CA PHE A 89 -17.40 -3.06 -4.75
C PHE A 89 -18.49 -4.01 -5.25
N ALA A 90 -18.90 -3.87 -6.51
CA ALA A 90 -19.88 -4.77 -7.13
C ALA A 90 -19.35 -6.22 -7.25
N LYS A 91 -18.04 -6.38 -7.45
CA LYS A 91 -17.36 -7.67 -7.47
C LYS A 91 -16.90 -8.15 -6.09
N HIS A 92 -17.07 -7.35 -5.05
CA HIS A 92 -16.57 -7.60 -3.69
C HIS A 92 -15.04 -7.77 -3.61
N GLU A 93 -14.31 -7.19 -4.57
CA GLU A 93 -12.85 -7.04 -4.57
C GLU A 93 -12.40 -6.08 -3.47
N ASP A 94 -13.27 -5.13 -3.11
CA ASP A 94 -13.12 -4.19 -2.00
C ASP A 94 -14.41 -4.17 -1.13
N LEU A 95 -14.30 -3.67 0.10
CA LEU A 95 -15.41 -3.56 1.06
C LEU A 95 -15.84 -2.11 1.27
N GLY A 96 -14.90 -1.24 1.65
CA GLY A 96 -15.13 0.17 1.91
C GLY A 96 -13.85 0.98 1.73
N GLY A 97 -13.95 2.15 1.11
CA GLY A 97 -12.77 2.95 0.82
C GLY A 97 -13.08 4.35 0.32
N SER A 98 -11.99 5.10 0.14
CA SER A 98 -11.98 6.41 -0.48
C SER A 98 -10.92 6.48 -1.58
N PHE A 99 -11.19 7.26 -2.60
CA PHE A 99 -10.32 7.43 -3.75
C PHE A 99 -10.36 8.89 -4.22
N ALA A 100 -9.19 9.52 -4.30
CA ALA A 100 -9.05 10.91 -4.69
C ALA A 100 -7.93 11.11 -5.70
N VAL A 101 -8.19 11.99 -6.66
CA VAL A 101 -7.29 12.37 -7.75
C VAL A 101 -7.42 13.88 -7.98
N PHE A 102 -6.29 14.55 -7.96
CA PHE A 102 -6.13 15.95 -8.32
C PHE A 102 -5.28 16.04 -9.59
N VAL A 103 -5.68 16.90 -10.51
CA VAL A 103 -5.00 17.16 -11.78
C VAL A 103 -4.91 18.65 -11.98
N ASP A 104 -3.69 19.18 -12.16
CA ASP A 104 -3.44 20.62 -12.25
C ASP A 104 -4.02 21.39 -11.05
N GLY A 105 -3.86 20.81 -9.84
CA GLY A 105 -4.44 21.35 -8.61
C GLY A 105 -5.97 21.23 -8.48
N LYS A 106 -6.68 20.74 -9.50
CA LYS A 106 -8.14 20.58 -9.48
C LYS A 106 -8.54 19.16 -9.09
N ARG A 107 -9.47 19.03 -8.15
CA ARG A 107 -10.05 17.77 -7.71
C ARG A 107 -10.96 17.16 -8.78
N VAL A 108 -10.48 16.16 -9.52
CA VAL A 108 -11.23 15.50 -10.61
C VAL A 108 -11.99 14.26 -10.14
N ILE A 109 -11.46 13.54 -9.15
CA ILE A 109 -12.17 12.44 -8.47
C ILE A 109 -11.93 12.64 -6.98
N ASP A 110 -12.97 12.55 -6.17
CA ASP A 110 -12.88 12.49 -4.72
C ASP A 110 -14.13 11.81 -4.17
N VAL A 111 -14.05 10.49 -4.06
CA VAL A 111 -15.22 9.65 -3.82
C VAL A 111 -15.00 8.67 -2.69
N TYR A 112 -16.10 8.29 -2.06
CA TYR A 112 -16.19 7.33 -0.97
C TYR A 112 -17.21 6.27 -1.36
N ALA A 113 -16.92 5.00 -1.06
CA ALA A 113 -17.83 3.92 -1.40
C ALA A 113 -17.75 2.74 -0.43
N GLY A 114 -18.86 2.01 -0.32
CA GLY A 114 -18.94 0.75 0.40
C GLY A 114 -19.25 0.91 1.89
N THR A 115 -18.75 -0.02 2.71
CA THR A 115 -19.17 -0.16 4.11
C THR A 115 -17.97 -0.30 5.05
N LYS A 116 -18.15 0.12 6.32
CA LYS A 116 -17.13 -0.03 7.36
C LYS A 116 -17.06 -1.45 7.92
N ASP A 117 -18.14 -2.22 7.79
CA ASP A 117 -18.29 -3.56 8.33
C ASP A 117 -18.75 -4.59 7.28
N LEU A 118 -18.59 -5.86 7.62
CA LEU A 118 -18.91 -6.98 6.73
C LEU A 118 -20.42 -7.25 6.63
N GLU A 119 -21.21 -6.79 7.59
CA GLU A 119 -22.66 -6.92 7.61
C GLU A 119 -23.37 -5.87 6.75
N GLY A 120 -22.64 -4.83 6.33
CA GLY A 120 -23.14 -3.70 5.54
C GLY A 120 -24.01 -2.73 6.34
N LYS A 121 -23.83 -2.66 7.66
CA LYS A 121 -24.66 -1.83 8.56
C LYS A 121 -24.21 -0.37 8.60
N HIS A 122 -22.91 -0.12 8.52
CA HIS A 122 -22.32 1.20 8.60
C HIS A 122 -21.68 1.56 7.27
N VAL A 123 -22.10 2.70 6.72
CA VAL A 123 -21.63 3.24 5.46
C VAL A 123 -20.19 3.77 5.59
N TYR A 124 -19.37 3.53 4.57
CA TYR A 124 -18.09 4.23 4.41
C TYR A 124 -18.36 5.55 3.67
N ASN A 125 -18.12 6.68 4.34
CA ASN A 125 -18.47 8.02 3.83
C ASN A 125 -17.34 9.05 4.03
N ASN A 126 -17.61 10.31 3.74
CA ASN A 126 -16.65 11.43 3.86
C ASN A 126 -16.12 11.70 5.27
N LYS A 127 -16.78 11.21 6.33
CA LYS A 127 -16.30 11.32 7.71
C LYS A 127 -15.40 10.17 8.13
N THR A 128 -15.35 9.11 7.32
CA THR A 128 -14.65 7.87 7.63
C THR A 128 -13.14 8.03 7.42
N LEU A 129 -12.38 7.70 8.45
CA LEU A 129 -10.92 7.65 8.45
C LEU A 129 -10.46 6.19 8.45
N GLN A 130 -9.28 5.96 7.89
CA GLN A 130 -8.69 4.65 7.75
C GLN A 130 -7.23 4.64 8.20
N GLN A 131 -6.82 3.56 8.87
CA GLN A 131 -5.41 3.28 9.12
C GLN A 131 -4.70 2.98 7.79
N VAL A 132 -3.77 3.85 7.37
CA VAL A 132 -3.06 3.74 6.07
C VAL A 132 -1.63 3.20 6.17
N TYR A 133 -1.24 2.71 7.35
CA TYR A 133 0.06 2.11 7.63
C TYR A 133 1.23 2.91 7.04
N SER A 134 2.08 2.26 6.25
CA SER A 134 3.28 2.87 5.69
C SER A 134 3.01 3.99 4.70
N SER A 135 1.81 4.18 4.18
CA SER A 135 1.48 5.41 3.43
C SER A 135 1.73 6.67 4.25
N GLY A 136 1.69 6.58 5.59
CA GLY A 136 2.08 7.67 6.49
C GLY A 136 3.53 8.14 6.33
N LYS A 137 4.40 7.32 5.75
CA LYS A 137 5.77 7.70 5.37
C LYS A 137 5.82 8.79 4.29
N ALA A 138 4.78 8.88 3.45
CA ALA A 138 4.69 9.94 2.46
C ALA A 138 4.56 11.31 3.14
N VAL A 139 3.68 11.42 4.13
CA VAL A 139 3.46 12.64 4.93
C VAL A 139 4.63 12.90 5.87
N GLU A 140 5.21 11.85 6.48
CA GLU A 140 6.44 11.94 7.27
C GLU A 140 7.57 12.63 6.49
N GLY A 141 7.81 12.21 5.24
CA GLY A 141 8.81 12.84 4.38
C GLY A 141 8.53 14.31 4.11
N ILE A 142 7.24 14.71 4.00
CA ILE A 142 6.85 16.11 3.80
C ILE A 142 7.21 16.93 5.03
N VAL A 143 6.95 16.41 6.23
CA VAL A 143 7.29 17.11 7.48
C VAL A 143 8.80 17.26 7.62
N ILE A 144 9.58 16.21 7.33
CA ILE A 144 11.05 16.30 7.35
C ILE A 144 11.53 17.33 6.33
N ALA A 145 10.99 17.33 5.10
CA ALA A 145 11.33 18.32 4.10
C ALA A 145 10.99 19.76 4.56
N ARG A 146 9.86 19.98 5.23
CA ARG A 146 9.50 21.29 5.79
C ARG A 146 10.49 21.75 6.86
N LEU A 147 10.94 20.86 7.73
CA LEU A 147 11.96 21.18 8.73
C LEU A 147 13.33 21.48 8.08
N VAL A 148 13.64 20.83 6.95
CA VAL A 148 14.81 21.20 6.12
C VAL A 148 14.63 22.59 5.50
N ASP A 149 13.44 22.91 5.01
CA ASP A 149 13.11 24.23 4.44
C ASP A 149 13.26 25.36 5.47
N GLN A 150 12.94 25.06 6.73
CA GLN A 150 13.10 25.96 7.88
C GLN A 150 14.54 26.05 8.40
N GLY A 151 15.48 25.26 7.85
CA GLY A 151 16.86 25.19 8.30
C GLY A 151 17.08 24.49 9.64
N LEU A 152 16.08 23.74 10.13
CA LEU A 152 16.17 22.97 11.38
C LEU A 152 16.78 21.58 11.18
N LEU A 153 16.75 21.07 9.95
CA LEU A 153 17.35 19.80 9.56
C LEU A 153 18.13 19.95 8.25
N ASP A 154 19.08 19.05 8.04
CA ASP A 154 19.79 18.84 6.78
C ASP A 154 19.90 17.34 6.53
N TYR A 155 19.53 16.89 5.32
CA TYR A 155 19.61 15.50 4.89
C TYR A 155 21.04 14.93 5.00
N ASN A 156 22.07 15.74 4.76
CA ASN A 156 23.47 15.29 4.79
C ASN A 156 24.11 15.40 6.18
N GLU A 157 23.46 16.05 7.13
CA GLU A 157 23.97 16.17 8.50
C GLU A 157 23.81 14.86 9.27
N LYS A 158 24.75 14.61 10.18
CA LYS A 158 24.76 13.47 11.07
C LYS A 158 23.59 13.56 12.05
N VAL A 159 22.93 12.43 12.29
CA VAL A 159 21.88 12.35 13.31
C VAL A 159 22.44 12.71 14.69
N ALA A 160 23.70 12.37 14.96
CA ALA A 160 24.40 12.70 16.20
C ALA A 160 24.53 14.20 16.48
N THR A 161 24.44 15.06 15.46
CA THR A 161 24.45 16.52 15.62
C THR A 161 23.18 17.01 16.31
N TYR A 162 22.03 16.39 15.98
CA TYR A 162 20.74 16.71 16.59
C TYR A 162 20.47 15.91 17.86
N TRP A 163 21.03 14.70 17.93
CA TRP A 163 20.81 13.75 19.01
C TRP A 163 22.13 13.06 19.39
N PRO A 164 22.98 13.69 20.22
CA PRO A 164 24.32 13.19 20.54
C PRO A 164 24.34 11.75 21.09
N GLU A 165 23.36 11.39 21.90
CA GLU A 165 23.23 10.06 22.51
C GLU A 165 22.97 8.96 21.46
N PHE A 166 22.46 9.30 20.28
CA PHE A 166 22.31 8.37 19.18
C PHE A 166 23.67 7.95 18.60
N GLY A 167 24.66 8.86 18.58
CA GLY A 167 25.98 8.66 17.97
C GLY A 167 26.90 7.68 18.67
N GLN A 168 26.36 6.69 19.39
CA GLN A 168 27.11 5.63 20.06
C GLN A 168 27.00 4.29 19.31
N LYS A 169 27.96 3.40 19.54
CA LYS A 169 27.92 1.99 19.11
C LYS A 169 27.77 1.82 17.59
N GLY A 170 28.59 2.55 16.82
CA GLY A 170 28.67 2.41 15.36
C GLY A 170 27.63 3.24 14.61
N LYS A 171 27.06 4.26 15.24
CA LYS A 171 26.04 5.16 14.67
C LYS A 171 26.53 6.62 14.53
N GLU A 172 27.82 6.86 14.78
CA GLU A 172 28.47 8.17 14.83
C GLU A 172 28.37 8.92 13.49
N ASP A 173 28.41 8.18 12.37
CA ASP A 173 28.43 8.72 11.01
C ASP A 173 27.09 8.60 10.27
N VAL A 174 26.05 8.09 10.92
CA VAL A 174 24.71 7.96 10.31
C VAL A 174 24.12 9.35 10.06
N ARG A 175 23.75 9.63 8.82
CA ARG A 175 23.12 10.89 8.41
C ARG A 175 21.61 10.79 8.37
N LEU A 176 20.92 11.94 8.36
CA LEU A 176 19.46 11.98 8.24
C LEU A 176 18.98 11.27 6.97
N VAL A 177 19.65 11.48 5.82
CA VAL A 177 19.32 10.80 4.55
C VAL A 177 19.44 9.28 4.68
N ASP A 178 20.39 8.77 5.46
CA ASP A 178 20.57 7.34 5.65
C ASP A 178 19.35 6.77 6.41
N LEU A 179 18.78 7.50 7.36
CA LEU A 179 17.53 7.10 8.03
C LEU A 179 16.32 7.18 7.09
N MET A 180 16.19 8.27 6.32
CA MET A 180 15.10 8.46 5.35
C MET A 180 15.08 7.37 4.28
N THR A 181 16.27 6.91 3.89
CA THR A 181 16.46 5.96 2.80
C THR A 181 16.64 4.51 3.27
N HIS A 182 16.48 4.24 4.58
CA HIS A 182 16.56 2.91 5.19
C HIS A 182 17.96 2.28 5.26
N GLU A 183 18.99 3.09 5.43
CA GLU A 183 20.40 2.71 5.45
C GLU A 183 21.12 2.99 6.78
N SER A 184 20.40 3.49 7.79
CA SER A 184 20.93 3.88 9.11
C SER A 184 21.21 2.71 10.07
N GLY A 185 21.00 1.47 9.63
CA GLY A 185 21.26 0.27 10.42
C GLY A 185 20.43 0.11 11.70
N VAL A 186 19.25 0.73 11.78
CA VAL A 186 18.33 0.63 12.91
C VAL A 186 16.93 0.15 12.48
N CYS A 187 16.89 -0.77 11.51
CA CYS A 187 15.66 -1.24 10.84
C CYS A 187 14.71 -2.06 11.71
N HIS A 188 15.17 -2.52 12.88
CA HIS A 188 14.34 -3.13 13.91
C HIS A 188 14.88 -2.80 15.31
N LEU A 189 14.07 -3.01 16.34
CA LEU A 189 14.52 -2.92 17.73
C LEU A 189 15.39 -4.14 18.08
N ASP A 190 16.37 -3.94 18.94
CA ASP A 190 17.05 -5.08 19.57
C ASP A 190 16.07 -5.77 20.53
N GLU A 191 15.90 -7.07 20.32
CA GLU A 191 15.00 -7.98 21.05
C GLU A 191 15.79 -9.20 21.55
N SER A 192 17.12 -9.09 21.67
CA SER A 192 17.96 -10.19 22.17
C SER A 192 17.59 -10.61 23.59
N ASP A 193 17.20 -9.65 24.44
CA ASP A 193 16.65 -9.92 25.76
C ASP A 193 15.12 -10.06 25.68
N LYS A 194 14.65 -11.30 25.80
CA LYS A 194 13.21 -11.62 25.76
C LYS A 194 12.44 -11.12 26.98
N ASN A 195 13.14 -10.78 28.08
CA ASN A 195 12.50 -10.23 29.28
C ASN A 195 12.29 -8.72 29.17
N ASP A 196 12.89 -8.08 28.16
CA ASP A 196 12.85 -6.63 27.93
C ASP A 196 12.23 -6.30 26.55
N LEU A 197 11.18 -7.04 26.18
CA LEU A 197 10.38 -6.72 25.01
C LEU A 197 9.48 -5.50 25.30
N PRO A 198 9.45 -4.49 24.41
CA PRO A 198 8.68 -3.29 24.67
C PRO A 198 7.18 -3.56 24.67
N THR A 199 6.50 -3.05 25.69
CA THR A 199 5.04 -3.01 25.79
C THR A 199 4.49 -1.69 25.25
N TRP A 200 3.18 -1.57 25.01
CA TRP A 200 2.55 -0.31 24.63
C TRP A 200 2.81 0.78 25.68
N ALA A 201 2.85 0.40 26.96
CA ALA A 201 3.20 1.32 28.04
C ALA A 201 4.67 1.75 27.99
N HIS A 202 5.61 0.84 27.68
CA HIS A 202 7.01 1.20 27.47
C HIS A 202 7.20 2.14 26.29
N LEU A 203 6.52 1.87 25.17
CA LEU A 203 6.55 2.71 23.98
C LEU A 203 5.89 4.09 24.18
N ALA A 204 4.97 4.21 25.14
CA ALA A 204 4.32 5.47 25.49
C ALA A 204 5.17 6.35 26.43
N ASP A 205 6.18 5.78 27.10
CA ASP A 205 7.16 6.51 27.91
C ASP A 205 8.26 7.06 27.00
N GLU A 206 8.06 8.29 26.52
CA GLU A 206 8.93 8.94 25.53
C GLU A 206 10.41 8.97 25.96
N LYS A 207 10.67 9.22 27.25
CA LYS A 207 12.05 9.29 27.79
C LYS A 207 12.73 7.93 27.77
N LYS A 208 12.09 6.92 28.38
CA LYS A 208 12.66 5.56 28.39
C LYS A 208 12.81 4.99 26.98
N PHE A 209 11.85 5.30 26.10
CA PHE A 209 11.90 4.80 24.74
C PHE A 209 13.01 5.47 23.93
N SER A 210 13.21 6.78 24.06
CA SER A 210 14.36 7.48 23.47
C SER A 210 15.70 6.90 23.95
N GLU A 211 15.86 6.66 25.25
CA GLU A 211 17.09 6.05 25.82
C GLU A 211 17.36 4.65 25.24
N ARG A 212 16.32 3.83 25.05
CA ARG A 212 16.43 2.53 24.36
C ARG A 212 16.89 2.69 22.91
N LEU A 213 16.26 3.59 22.16
CA LEU A 213 16.59 3.82 20.75
C LEU A 213 18.03 4.30 20.57
N ALA A 214 18.49 5.24 21.39
CA ALA A 214 19.87 5.75 21.39
C ALA A 214 20.89 4.64 21.68
N SER A 215 20.63 3.83 22.70
CA SER A 215 21.57 2.82 23.22
C SER A 215 21.69 1.56 22.38
N GLN A 216 20.80 1.35 21.40
CA GLN A 216 20.89 0.24 20.46
C GLN A 216 22.15 0.35 19.58
N ALA A 217 22.86 -0.76 19.36
CA ALA A 217 23.98 -0.79 18.43
C ALA A 217 23.53 -0.75 16.96
N HIS A 218 24.39 -0.27 16.06
CA HIS A 218 24.15 -0.38 14.63
C HIS A 218 24.07 -1.87 14.21
N LEU A 219 22.96 -2.28 13.59
CA LEU A 219 22.67 -3.70 13.30
C LEU A 219 23.65 -4.33 12.30
N PHE A 220 24.31 -3.49 11.49
CA PHE A 220 25.31 -3.89 10.49
C PHE A 220 26.70 -3.35 10.81
N GLN A 221 27.04 -3.15 12.10
CA GLN A 221 28.41 -2.79 12.52
C GLN A 221 28.96 -1.50 11.87
N GLY A 222 28.11 -0.49 11.68
CA GLY A 222 28.45 0.77 10.99
C GLY A 222 28.39 0.71 9.46
N GLU A 223 28.21 -0.47 8.86
CA GLU A 223 28.10 -0.61 7.41
C GLU A 223 26.75 -0.12 6.89
N ARG A 224 26.80 0.86 5.97
CA ARG A 224 25.63 1.37 5.28
C ARG A 224 24.92 0.25 4.51
N THR A 225 23.76 -0.17 5.01
CA THR A 225 23.02 -1.32 4.46
C THR A 225 21.54 -0.98 4.30
N ARG A 226 21.02 -1.09 3.07
CA ARG A 226 19.60 -0.90 2.76
C ARG A 226 18.76 -2.00 3.39
N ALA A 227 17.99 -1.66 4.42
CA ALA A 227 17.09 -2.57 5.12
C ALA A 227 15.82 -1.83 5.58
N TYR A 228 14.68 -2.13 4.95
CA TYR A 228 13.43 -1.40 5.20
C TYR A 228 13.07 -1.29 6.68
N HIS A 229 12.99 -0.05 7.16
CA HIS A 229 12.59 0.28 8.52
C HIS A 229 11.05 0.34 8.57
N ALA A 230 10.42 -0.84 8.56
CA ALA A 230 8.97 -0.96 8.46
C ALA A 230 8.25 -0.16 9.57
N VAL A 231 8.79 -0.23 10.79
CA VAL A 231 8.24 0.39 11.99
C VAL A 231 9.18 1.49 12.52
N THR A 232 10.47 1.18 12.69
CA THR A 232 11.39 2.01 13.48
C THR A 232 11.69 3.40 12.91
N ARG A 233 11.57 3.62 11.59
CA ARG A 233 11.91 4.92 10.95
C ARG A 233 11.25 6.08 11.66
N GLY A 234 9.92 6.03 11.78
CA GLY A 234 9.13 7.06 12.42
C GLY A 234 9.40 7.26 13.92
N TRP A 235 9.93 6.27 14.63
CA TRP A 235 10.32 6.46 16.03
C TRP A 235 11.62 7.23 16.15
N PHE A 236 12.63 6.86 15.37
CA PHE A 236 13.89 7.61 15.32
C PHE A 236 13.66 9.04 14.82
N LEU A 237 12.85 9.21 13.76
CA LEU A 237 12.51 10.54 13.26
C LEU A 237 11.73 11.37 14.27
N ASN A 238 10.78 10.79 15.01
CA ASN A 238 10.07 11.54 16.05
C ASN A 238 10.99 12.08 17.14
N GLU A 239 11.98 11.29 17.59
CA GLU A 239 12.95 11.77 18.56
C GLU A 239 13.84 12.88 17.98
N ILE A 240 14.35 12.71 16.76
CA ILE A 240 15.15 13.75 16.07
C ILE A 240 14.34 15.04 15.96
N VAL A 241 13.08 14.96 15.52
CA VAL A 241 12.19 16.12 15.35
C VAL A 241 11.94 16.82 16.69
N ARG A 242 11.68 16.07 17.77
CA ARG A 242 11.52 16.67 19.11
C ARG A 242 12.76 17.41 19.61
N ARG A 243 13.96 17.00 19.18
CA ARG A 243 15.22 17.65 19.58
C ARG A 243 15.45 18.97 18.85
N VAL A 244 14.97 19.09 17.61
CA VAL A 244 15.19 20.28 16.76
C VAL A 244 14.01 21.24 16.71
N ASP A 245 12.78 20.75 16.94
CA ASP A 245 11.58 21.59 17.00
C ASP A 245 11.66 22.50 18.24
N PRO A 246 11.52 23.84 18.10
CA PRO A 246 11.64 24.77 19.21
C PRO A 246 10.64 24.53 20.36
N GLN A 247 9.51 23.87 20.08
CA GLN A 247 8.48 23.54 21.07
C GLN A 247 8.59 22.08 21.57
N GLY A 248 9.58 21.31 21.10
CA GLY A 248 9.77 19.91 21.46
C GLY A 248 8.64 18.99 21.01
N ARG A 249 7.94 19.33 19.92
CA ARG A 249 6.77 18.59 19.43
C ARG A 249 7.17 17.33 18.66
N THR A 250 6.26 16.35 18.62
CA THR A 250 6.36 15.19 17.73
C THR A 250 5.94 15.56 16.30
N ILE A 251 6.26 14.72 15.32
CA ILE A 251 5.77 14.90 13.94
C ILE A 251 4.24 14.93 13.91
N GLY A 252 3.58 14.05 14.67
CA GLY A 252 2.12 14.04 14.76
C GLY A 252 1.54 15.36 15.24
N LYS A 253 2.17 16.00 16.22
CA LYS A 253 1.75 17.32 16.72
C LYS A 253 2.04 18.46 15.74
N ILE A 254 3.16 18.41 15.02
CA ILE A 254 3.44 19.36 13.93
C ILE A 254 2.38 19.23 12.83
N VAL A 255 2.02 18.00 12.45
CA VAL A 255 0.98 17.76 11.43
C VAL A 255 -0.38 18.30 11.87
N GLU A 256 -0.78 18.02 13.10
CA GLU A 256 -2.06 18.48 13.67
C GLU A 256 -2.13 20.02 13.78
N GLN A 257 -1.04 20.67 14.19
CA GLN A 257 -1.04 22.11 14.43
C GLN A 257 -0.74 22.95 13.19
N GLU A 258 0.19 22.49 12.34
CA GLU A 258 0.67 23.28 11.20
C GLU A 258 0.02 22.84 9.89
N LEU A 259 0.07 21.55 9.55
CA LEU A 259 -0.48 21.09 8.26
C LEU A 259 -2.00 21.22 8.25
N MET A 260 -2.69 20.66 9.26
CA MET A 260 -4.15 20.78 9.34
C MET A 260 -4.62 22.22 9.64
N GLY A 261 -3.77 23.04 10.27
CA GLY A 261 -4.03 24.46 10.45
C GLY A 261 -3.90 25.29 9.16
N ALA A 262 -2.95 24.93 8.30
CA ALA A 262 -2.70 25.60 7.01
C ALA A 262 -3.64 25.12 5.89
N TYR A 263 -4.13 23.89 5.99
CA TYR A 263 -4.96 23.23 4.98
C TYR A 263 -6.21 22.63 5.66
N PRO A 264 -7.29 23.41 5.84
CA PRO A 264 -8.39 23.07 6.75
C PRO A 264 -9.29 21.91 6.29
N ASP A 265 -9.16 21.46 5.04
CA ASP A 265 -9.89 20.34 4.45
C ASP A 265 -9.12 19.01 4.51
N ILE A 266 -7.93 18.96 5.12
CA ILE A 266 -7.18 17.73 5.33
C ILE A 266 -7.26 17.24 6.78
N GLU A 267 -7.26 15.92 6.94
CA GLU A 267 -7.33 15.25 8.23
C GLU A 267 -6.24 14.20 8.34
N LEU A 268 -5.27 14.45 9.22
CA LEU A 268 -4.05 13.65 9.34
C LEU A 268 -3.74 13.36 10.80
N TYR A 269 -4.30 12.26 11.31
CA TYR A 269 -4.13 11.89 12.71
C TYR A 269 -3.11 10.78 12.84
N TYR A 270 -1.91 11.14 13.28
CA TYR A 270 -1.05 10.17 13.94
C TYR A 270 -1.65 9.83 15.32
N SER A 271 -1.14 8.80 15.98
CA SER A 271 -1.68 8.35 17.28
C SER A 271 -1.75 9.48 18.33
N LYS A 272 -2.40 9.22 19.47
CA LYS A 272 -2.87 10.24 20.46
C LYS A 272 -4.14 10.94 19.98
N PHE A 273 -5.08 10.10 19.56
CA PHE A 273 -6.48 10.42 19.30
C PHE A 273 -7.00 11.62 20.11
N PRO A 274 -7.36 12.73 19.45
CA PRO A 274 -8.17 13.77 20.05
C PRO A 274 -9.33 13.17 20.85
N LYS A 275 -9.42 13.58 22.12
CA LYS A 275 -10.36 12.99 23.11
C LYS A 275 -11.83 13.26 22.79
N ASP A 276 -12.07 14.35 22.08
CA ASP A 276 -13.37 14.89 21.67
C ASP A 276 -13.90 14.26 20.36
N THR A 277 -13.09 13.45 19.68
CA THR A 277 -13.50 12.76 18.45
C THR A 277 -14.13 11.40 18.76
N ASP A 278 -15.29 11.11 18.16
CA ASP A 278 -15.87 9.76 18.18
C ASP A 278 -15.11 8.83 17.22
N TRP A 279 -14.08 8.18 17.74
CA TRP A 279 -13.26 7.26 16.95
C TRP A 279 -13.99 5.98 16.54
N ASP A 280 -15.01 5.55 17.29
CA ASP A 280 -15.77 4.35 16.94
C ASP A 280 -16.67 4.65 15.72
N GLU A 281 -17.22 5.87 15.63
CA GLU A 281 -17.93 6.38 14.44
C GLU A 281 -16.98 6.66 13.27
N ARG A 282 -15.81 7.29 13.51
CA ARG A 282 -14.96 7.79 12.43
C ARG A 282 -13.98 6.76 11.88
N LEU A 283 -13.40 5.91 12.71
CA LEU A 283 -12.38 4.96 12.26
C LEU A 283 -13.02 3.70 11.70
N SER A 284 -12.66 3.33 10.47
CA SER A 284 -13.02 2.04 9.91
C SER A 284 -12.02 0.95 10.32
N VAL A 285 -12.55 -0.25 10.59
CA VAL A 285 -11.73 -1.41 10.94
C VAL A 285 -11.09 -1.96 9.68
N MET A 286 -9.78 -2.23 9.75
CA MET A 286 -9.09 -2.97 8.70
C MET A 286 -9.51 -4.46 8.75
N HIS A 287 -10.17 -4.95 7.71
CA HIS A 287 -10.66 -6.32 7.58
C HIS A 287 -9.58 -7.25 7.05
N ASP A 288 -9.51 -8.46 7.61
CA ASP A 288 -8.46 -9.43 7.25
C ASP A 288 -8.59 -9.89 5.80
N TYR A 289 -7.45 -10.25 5.22
CA TYR A 289 -7.43 -10.96 3.94
C TYR A 289 -8.16 -12.32 4.06
N PRO A 290 -9.15 -12.64 3.20
CA PRO A 290 -10.04 -13.77 3.43
C PRO A 290 -9.32 -15.13 3.43
N LEU A 291 -9.70 -16.02 4.34
CA LEU A 291 -9.10 -17.35 4.49
C LEU A 291 -9.12 -18.16 3.19
N LEU A 292 -10.22 -18.10 2.43
CA LEU A 292 -10.31 -18.80 1.15
C LEU A 292 -9.32 -18.27 0.12
N ARG A 293 -9.01 -16.97 0.12
CA ARG A 293 -7.97 -16.43 -0.75
C ARG A 293 -6.58 -16.90 -0.33
N ILE A 294 -6.32 -17.04 0.98
CA ILE A 294 -5.09 -17.65 1.51
C ILE A 294 -4.96 -19.10 1.03
N ILE A 295 -6.01 -19.91 1.15
CA ILE A 295 -6.02 -21.31 0.69
C ILE A 295 -5.76 -21.37 -0.82
N GLY A 296 -6.48 -20.57 -1.62
CA GLY A 296 -6.24 -20.46 -3.05
C GLY A 296 -4.77 -20.16 -3.37
N ARG A 297 -4.13 -19.27 -2.59
CA ARG A 297 -2.72 -18.89 -2.76
C ARG A 297 -1.73 -19.99 -2.37
N LEU A 298 -2.05 -20.80 -1.35
CA LEU A 298 -1.22 -21.96 -0.95
C LEU A 298 -1.20 -23.06 -2.01
N LEU A 299 -2.25 -23.15 -2.85
CA LEU A 299 -2.35 -24.15 -3.93
C LEU A 299 -1.58 -23.75 -5.20
N ILE A 300 -1.13 -22.49 -5.33
CA ILE A 300 -0.41 -22.00 -6.51
C ILE A 300 1.08 -22.40 -6.40
N PRO A 301 1.66 -23.08 -7.41
CA PRO A 301 3.09 -23.38 -7.43
C PRO A 301 3.98 -22.14 -7.29
N ARG A 302 5.09 -22.24 -6.53
CA ARG A 302 5.98 -21.11 -6.25
C ARG A 302 6.50 -20.40 -7.51
N PHE A 303 6.84 -21.15 -8.56
CA PHE A 303 7.36 -20.58 -9.80
C PHE A 303 6.32 -19.71 -10.53
N ILE A 304 5.01 -19.94 -10.33
CA ILE A 304 3.92 -19.10 -10.85
C ILE A 304 3.79 -17.86 -9.99
N GLN A 305 3.88 -18.00 -8.66
CA GLN A 305 3.83 -16.86 -7.74
C GLN A 305 4.97 -15.85 -7.96
N THR A 306 6.12 -16.30 -8.50
CA THR A 306 7.29 -15.46 -8.75
C THR A 306 7.50 -15.13 -10.24
N ASN A 307 6.55 -15.46 -11.12
CA ASN A 307 6.73 -15.29 -12.56
C ASN A 307 6.47 -13.84 -13.01
N LYS A 308 7.49 -13.19 -13.58
CA LYS A 308 7.42 -11.82 -14.09
C LYS A 308 6.41 -11.63 -15.24
N TYR A 309 6.14 -12.68 -16.03
CA TYR A 309 5.26 -12.62 -17.21
C TYR A 309 3.78 -12.86 -16.90
N LEU A 310 3.45 -13.41 -15.73
CA LEU A 310 2.05 -13.62 -15.29
C LEU A 310 1.51 -12.41 -14.49
N GLY A 311 2.15 -11.25 -14.67
CA GLY A 311 1.81 -9.98 -14.06
C GLY A 311 2.53 -9.80 -12.72
N HIS A 312 3.62 -9.02 -12.73
CA HIS A 312 4.51 -8.71 -11.61
C HIS A 312 3.87 -8.90 -10.22
N PRO A 313 4.20 -10.01 -9.55
CA PRO A 313 4.12 -10.09 -8.12
C PRO A 313 5.52 -10.51 -7.68
N THR A 314 6.33 -9.58 -7.24
CA THR A 314 7.23 -9.90 -6.13
C THR A 314 6.37 -10.05 -4.88
N MET A 315 5.38 -10.95 -4.97
CA MET A 315 4.54 -11.40 -3.89
C MET A 315 5.50 -11.89 -2.83
N LEU A 316 5.53 -11.24 -1.66
CA LEU A 316 6.07 -11.88 -0.46
C LEU A 316 5.40 -13.24 -0.39
N PRO A 317 6.12 -14.34 -0.62
CA PRO A 317 5.46 -15.61 -0.79
C PRO A 317 4.67 -15.90 0.49
N VAL A 318 3.42 -16.38 0.39
CA VAL A 318 2.65 -16.69 1.62
C VAL A 318 3.41 -17.70 2.46
N HIS A 319 4.17 -18.60 1.83
CA HIS A 319 5.08 -19.47 2.55
C HIS A 319 6.14 -18.69 3.34
N THR A 320 6.64 -17.56 2.86
CA THR A 320 7.57 -16.68 3.60
C THR A 320 6.86 -15.93 4.70
N ILE A 321 5.63 -15.41 4.50
CA ILE A 321 4.88 -14.73 5.57
C ILE A 321 4.49 -15.73 6.68
N VAL A 322 3.95 -16.89 6.31
CA VAL A 322 3.58 -17.99 7.23
C VAL A 322 4.82 -18.57 7.89
N LYS A 323 5.91 -18.82 7.15
CA LYS A 323 7.18 -19.28 7.71
C LYS A 323 7.87 -18.19 8.54
N SER A 324 7.74 -16.90 8.25
CA SER A 324 8.24 -15.80 9.08
C SER A 324 7.43 -15.62 10.36
N ALA A 325 6.12 -15.89 10.31
CA ALA A 325 5.24 -15.93 11.47
C ALA A 325 5.51 -17.15 12.37
N ILE A 326 5.97 -18.27 11.79
CA ILE A 326 6.26 -19.54 12.51
C ILE A 326 7.75 -19.68 12.89
N VAL A 327 8.69 -19.15 12.09
CA VAL A 327 10.15 -19.28 12.19
C VAL A 327 10.74 -17.89 12.43
N GLY A 328 10.56 -17.39 13.65
CA GLY A 328 10.68 -15.97 14.01
C GLY A 328 12.07 -15.30 14.00
N ASN A 329 13.02 -15.71 13.14
CA ASN A 329 14.41 -15.20 13.18
C ASN A 329 14.95 -14.59 11.87
N ASN A 330 14.18 -14.45 10.79
CA ASN A 330 14.68 -13.71 9.62
C ASN A 330 14.53 -12.19 9.77
N LEU A 331 15.37 -11.42 9.06
CA LEU A 331 15.46 -9.96 9.18
C LEU A 331 14.09 -9.28 8.96
N SER A 332 13.33 -9.71 7.95
CA SER A 332 12.00 -9.14 7.65
C SER A 332 11.03 -9.28 8.82
N ALA A 333 10.98 -10.44 9.47
CA ALA A 333 10.12 -10.66 10.65
C ALA A 333 10.52 -9.79 11.85
N ARG A 334 11.81 -9.46 11.99
CA ARG A 334 12.31 -8.57 13.04
C ARG A 334 11.91 -7.12 12.79
N THR A 335 11.74 -6.67 11.55
CA THR A 335 11.33 -5.28 11.28
C THR A 335 9.88 -4.95 11.67
N LEU A 336 9.04 -5.97 11.89
CA LEU A 336 7.63 -5.84 12.28
C LEU A 336 7.44 -5.83 13.81
N THR A 337 8.47 -5.46 14.56
CA THR A 337 8.48 -5.44 16.04
C THR A 337 7.97 -4.12 16.61
N PRO A 338 7.35 -4.11 17.80
CA PRO A 338 7.16 -5.27 18.68
C PRO A 338 6.01 -6.18 18.23
N LYS A 339 6.21 -7.48 18.45
CA LYS A 339 5.26 -8.57 18.12
C LYS A 339 4.13 -8.65 19.15
N MET A 340 3.45 -7.54 19.42
CA MET A 340 2.45 -7.44 20.49
C MET A 340 1.12 -8.15 20.16
N ALA A 341 0.77 -8.27 18.88
CA ALA A 341 -0.36 -9.04 18.38
C ALA A 341 -0.21 -9.29 16.85
N PRO A 342 -0.95 -10.25 16.26
CA PRO A 342 -0.91 -10.49 14.83
C PRO A 342 -1.31 -9.26 14.01
N PHE A 343 -0.53 -8.93 12.99
CA PHE A 343 -0.84 -7.91 12.00
C PHE A 343 -1.92 -8.41 11.02
N PRO A 344 -2.93 -7.61 10.60
CA PRO A 344 -3.21 -6.23 10.99
C PRO A 344 -4.04 -6.06 12.27
N ARG A 345 -4.50 -7.17 12.88
CA ARG A 345 -5.46 -7.19 14.01
C ARG A 345 -5.02 -6.38 15.23
N MET A 346 -3.72 -6.26 15.47
CA MET A 346 -3.18 -5.44 16.57
C MET A 346 -3.69 -3.98 16.54
N PHE A 347 -3.93 -3.43 15.35
CA PHE A 347 -4.40 -2.05 15.15
C PHE A 347 -5.92 -1.89 15.23
N ARG A 348 -6.66 -2.95 15.61
CA ARG A 348 -8.08 -2.84 15.96
C ARG A 348 -8.30 -2.48 17.42
N LYS A 349 -7.24 -2.55 18.23
CA LYS A 349 -7.26 -2.33 19.66
C LYS A 349 -6.99 -0.87 19.98
N LYS A 350 -7.75 -0.27 20.90
CA LYS A 350 -7.58 1.15 21.29
C LYS A 350 -6.19 1.42 21.87
N GLU A 351 -5.59 0.44 22.54
CA GLU A 351 -4.25 0.52 23.12
C GLU A 351 -3.15 0.67 22.04
N ALA A 352 -3.37 0.19 20.81
CA ALA A 352 -2.40 0.36 19.72
C ALA A 352 -2.39 1.80 19.14
N HIS A 353 -3.29 2.66 19.61
CA HIS A 353 -3.45 4.04 19.13
C HIS A 353 -2.93 5.09 20.11
N VAL A 354 -2.32 4.65 21.22
CA VAL A 354 -1.68 5.55 22.20
C VAL A 354 -0.23 5.90 21.84
N VAL A 355 0.40 5.13 20.94
CA VAL A 355 1.82 5.27 20.57
C VAL A 355 1.99 5.84 19.18
N GLU A 356 2.84 6.87 19.09
CA GLU A 356 3.12 7.56 17.84
C GLU A 356 4.25 6.92 17.06
N SER A 357 3.93 6.56 15.82
CA SER A 357 4.91 6.18 14.84
C SER A 357 4.45 6.57 13.46
N THR A 358 5.16 7.49 12.84
CA THR A 358 4.82 8.01 11.52
C THR A 358 4.96 6.96 10.41
N SER A 359 5.70 5.88 10.69
CA SER A 359 5.85 4.70 9.84
C SER A 359 4.58 3.87 9.61
N PHE A 360 3.62 3.90 10.54
CA PHE A 360 2.46 3.01 10.48
C PHE A 360 1.17 3.55 11.10
N SER A 361 1.20 4.65 11.87
CA SER A 361 0.07 5.01 12.75
C SER A 361 -0.89 6.05 12.17
N LEU A 362 -0.71 6.51 10.92
CA LEU A 362 -1.56 7.54 10.31
C LEU A 362 -3.00 7.04 10.03
N LYS A 363 -3.99 7.77 10.56
CA LYS A 363 -5.42 7.63 10.25
C LYS A 363 -5.83 8.84 9.40
N THR A 364 -6.34 8.59 8.21
CA THR A 364 -6.68 9.64 7.25
C THR A 364 -7.64 9.11 6.18
N ASN A 365 -7.92 9.92 5.16
CA ASN A 365 -8.74 9.62 3.99
C ASN A 365 -7.96 9.89 2.69
N ALA A 366 -8.48 9.46 1.56
CA ALA A 366 -7.82 9.67 0.27
C ALA A 366 -7.73 11.15 -0.11
N HIS A 367 -8.75 11.97 0.17
CA HIS A 367 -8.76 13.40 -0.11
C HIS A 367 -7.52 14.11 0.43
N SER A 368 -7.29 13.96 1.74
CA SER A 368 -6.19 14.58 2.48
C SER A 368 -4.82 14.25 1.88
N LEU A 369 -4.64 12.97 1.54
CA LEU A 369 -3.41 12.47 0.95
C LEU A 369 -3.23 12.97 -0.48
N ALA A 370 -4.27 12.88 -1.31
CA ALA A 370 -4.21 13.30 -2.72
C ALA A 370 -4.00 14.81 -2.87
N LYS A 371 -4.56 15.63 -1.97
CA LYS A 371 -4.34 17.08 -1.93
C LYS A 371 -2.87 17.41 -1.69
N LEU A 372 -2.25 16.82 -0.66
CA LEU A 372 -0.81 17.00 -0.42
C LEU A 372 0.02 16.49 -1.60
N MET A 373 -0.35 15.36 -2.20
CA MET A 373 0.32 14.84 -3.39
C MET A 373 0.17 15.77 -4.60
N SER A 374 -0.94 16.50 -4.71
CA SER A 374 -1.13 17.51 -5.76
C SER A 374 -0.17 18.69 -5.60
N MET A 375 0.07 19.14 -4.36
CA MET A 375 1.08 20.17 -4.08
C MET A 375 2.49 19.65 -4.37
N MET A 376 2.78 18.38 -4.07
CA MET A 376 4.04 17.72 -4.45
C MET A 376 4.18 17.58 -5.97
N ALA A 377 3.11 17.28 -6.71
CA ALA A 377 3.11 17.31 -8.17
C ALA A 377 3.35 18.73 -8.72
N ASN A 378 2.92 19.74 -7.95
CA ASN A 378 3.13 21.16 -8.20
C ASN A 378 4.43 21.70 -7.56
N LYS A 379 5.44 20.83 -7.36
CA LYS A 379 6.79 21.22 -6.90
C LYS A 379 6.83 21.92 -5.53
N GLY A 380 5.90 21.57 -4.65
CA GLY A 380 5.76 22.16 -3.33
C GLY A 380 4.86 23.40 -3.30
N ALA A 381 4.48 23.97 -4.45
CA ALA A 381 3.62 25.14 -4.49
C ALA A 381 2.15 24.80 -4.16
N SER A 382 1.46 25.77 -3.56
CA SER A 382 0.05 25.70 -3.23
C SER A 382 -0.83 25.44 -4.45
N ILE A 383 -1.88 24.64 -4.28
CA ILE A 383 -2.92 24.45 -5.30
C ILE A 383 -4.06 25.48 -5.17
N ASN A 384 -4.06 26.28 -4.09
CA ASN A 384 -4.97 27.42 -3.87
C ASN A 384 -4.17 28.69 -3.49
N PRO A 385 -3.40 29.29 -4.41
CA PRO A 385 -2.56 30.44 -4.11
C PRO A 385 -3.35 31.62 -3.52
N GLY A 386 -2.81 32.24 -2.48
CA GLY A 386 -3.42 33.36 -1.76
C GLY A 386 -4.42 32.97 -0.66
N GLN A 387 -4.87 31.70 -0.63
CA GLN A 387 -5.67 31.15 0.46
C GLN A 387 -4.88 30.17 1.30
N GLU A 388 -4.05 29.34 0.65
CA GLU A 388 -3.23 28.32 1.29
C GLU A 388 -1.75 28.58 1.00
N PRO A 389 -0.85 28.42 2.00
CA PRO A 389 0.57 28.62 1.80
C PRO A 389 1.20 27.47 1.00
N ASP A 390 2.36 27.73 0.40
CA ASP A 390 3.17 26.69 -0.22
C ASP A 390 3.54 25.61 0.80
N LEU A 391 3.58 24.36 0.32
CA LEU A 391 3.95 23.20 1.12
C LEU A 391 5.45 23.16 1.39
N LEU A 392 6.25 23.50 0.38
CA LEU A 392 7.72 23.54 0.39
C LEU A 392 8.19 24.62 -0.59
N SER A 393 9.33 25.24 -0.32
CA SER A 393 10.05 26.00 -1.35
C SER A 393 10.47 25.10 -2.52
N ALA A 394 10.62 25.69 -3.70
CA ALA A 394 11.10 24.96 -4.89
C ALA A 394 12.51 24.38 -4.70
N GLU A 395 13.37 25.07 -3.95
CA GLU A 395 14.72 24.59 -3.63
C GLU A 395 14.66 23.33 -2.77
N THR A 396 13.88 23.35 -1.69
CA THR A 396 13.74 22.21 -0.79
C THR A 396 13.00 21.05 -1.45
N TYR A 397 12.01 21.33 -2.29
CA TYR A 397 11.37 20.31 -3.12
C TYR A 397 12.42 19.58 -3.98
N ALA A 398 13.28 20.32 -4.69
CA ALA A 398 14.33 19.73 -5.51
C ALA A 398 15.31 18.88 -4.69
N LYS A 399 15.70 19.33 -3.49
CA LYS A 399 16.55 18.57 -2.56
C LYS A 399 15.87 17.29 -2.09
N ALA A 400 14.63 17.36 -1.61
CA ALA A 400 13.91 16.23 -1.03
C ALA A 400 13.52 15.17 -2.09
N THR A 401 13.25 15.58 -3.32
CA THR A 401 12.92 14.69 -4.44
C THR A 401 14.13 14.25 -5.26
N ALA A 402 15.33 14.75 -4.92
CA ALA A 402 16.58 14.32 -5.54
C ALA A 402 16.75 12.81 -5.40
N PHE A 403 17.14 12.17 -6.51
CA PHE A 403 17.39 10.74 -6.52
C PHE A 403 18.59 10.39 -5.64
N HIS A 404 18.44 9.43 -4.74
CA HIS A 404 19.49 9.03 -3.81
C HIS A 404 20.31 7.85 -4.36
N SER A 405 19.71 6.67 -4.46
CA SER A 405 20.37 5.50 -5.05
C SER A 405 19.40 4.37 -5.37
N VAL A 406 19.83 3.47 -6.27
CA VAL A 406 19.15 2.21 -6.60
C VAL A 406 19.84 1.11 -5.82
N GLU A 407 19.28 0.70 -4.68
CA GLU A 407 19.86 -0.34 -3.84
C GLU A 407 18.90 -1.51 -3.66
N LYS A 408 19.45 -2.71 -3.49
CA LYS A 408 18.67 -3.89 -3.12
C LYS A 408 18.39 -3.86 -1.62
N ASP A 409 17.12 -3.87 -1.26
CA ASP A 409 16.68 -3.87 0.13
C ASP A 409 16.76 -5.28 0.74
N ALA A 410 17.46 -5.41 1.87
CA ALA A 410 17.67 -6.69 2.57
C ALA A 410 16.41 -7.24 3.24
N VAL A 411 15.44 -6.38 3.58
CA VAL A 411 14.18 -6.74 4.24
C VAL A 411 13.12 -7.12 3.21
N LEU A 412 13.03 -6.34 2.14
CA LEU A 412 12.02 -6.50 1.09
C LEU A 412 12.48 -7.44 -0.03
N SER A 413 13.79 -7.69 -0.12
CA SER A 413 14.40 -8.48 -1.20
C SER A 413 14.12 -7.93 -2.60
N GLU A 414 13.87 -6.62 -2.69
CA GLU A 414 13.56 -5.89 -3.91
C GLU A 414 14.47 -4.68 -4.05
N THR A 415 14.68 -4.24 -5.28
CA THR A 415 15.37 -2.98 -5.55
C THR A 415 14.38 -1.84 -5.50
N ILE A 416 14.57 -0.92 -4.55
CA ILE A 416 13.66 0.21 -4.33
C ILE A 416 14.42 1.52 -4.55
N PRO A 417 14.20 2.21 -5.67
CA PRO A 417 14.80 3.51 -5.90
C PRO A 417 14.14 4.55 -5.00
N LEU A 418 14.94 5.27 -4.21
CA LEU A 418 14.46 6.23 -3.22
C LEU A 418 15.01 7.64 -3.49
N SER A 419 14.23 8.65 -3.16
CA SER A 419 14.71 10.04 -3.07
C SER A 419 15.32 10.34 -1.70
N ALA A 420 16.02 11.47 -1.57
CA ALA A 420 16.58 11.92 -0.28
C ALA A 420 15.52 12.08 0.82
N GLY A 421 14.31 12.53 0.46
CA GLY A 421 13.14 12.62 1.33
C GLY A 421 12.48 11.27 1.67
N GLY A 422 13.05 10.16 1.20
CA GLY A 422 12.62 8.81 1.59
C GLY A 422 11.34 8.32 0.91
N TRP A 423 11.01 8.87 -0.27
CA TRP A 423 9.92 8.40 -1.13
C TRP A 423 10.44 7.48 -2.23
N VAL A 424 9.63 6.52 -2.67
CA VAL A 424 9.93 5.76 -3.89
C VAL A 424 9.95 6.73 -5.06
N LYS A 425 10.98 6.67 -5.90
CA LYS A 425 11.09 7.46 -7.14
C LYS A 425 11.46 6.52 -8.28
N ASN A 426 10.47 6.11 -9.07
CA ASN A 426 10.66 5.04 -10.05
C ASN A 426 10.06 5.40 -11.41
N ARG A 427 10.89 5.32 -12.46
CA ARG A 427 10.47 5.41 -13.85
C ARG A 427 10.03 4.04 -14.34
N ASN A 428 8.76 3.90 -14.74
CA ASN A 428 8.07 2.63 -15.00
C ASN A 428 7.74 1.85 -13.73
N PHE A 429 7.12 2.51 -12.76
CA PHE A 429 6.54 1.86 -11.59
C PHE A 429 5.71 0.64 -12.00
N HIS A 430 6.27 -0.54 -11.71
CA HIS A 430 5.76 -1.88 -12.02
C HIS A 430 5.68 -2.34 -13.49
N GLY A 431 6.32 -1.62 -14.43
CA GLY A 431 6.58 -2.07 -15.81
C GLY A 431 5.36 -2.21 -16.73
N ASP A 432 5.43 -1.55 -17.89
CA ASP A 432 4.49 -1.56 -19.03
C ASP A 432 3.17 -0.76 -18.86
N GLY A 433 2.38 -0.67 -19.94
CA GLY A 433 1.09 0.06 -19.97
C GLY A 433 1.21 1.59 -19.98
N ALA A 434 0.17 2.27 -19.47
CA ALA A 434 0.08 3.73 -19.44
C ALA A 434 1.16 4.39 -18.56
N LEU A 435 1.67 3.66 -17.56
CA LEU A 435 2.78 4.10 -16.69
C LEU A 435 4.15 4.00 -17.35
N LYS A 436 4.24 3.43 -18.56
CA LYS A 436 5.51 3.36 -19.28
C LYS A 436 6.05 4.77 -19.56
N GLY A 437 7.31 4.96 -19.21
CA GLY A 437 8.06 6.21 -19.34
C GLY A 437 7.80 7.23 -18.24
N VAL A 438 6.78 7.02 -17.41
CA VAL A 438 6.32 7.95 -16.37
C VAL A 438 7.14 7.75 -15.09
N GLU A 439 7.71 8.83 -14.57
CA GLU A 439 8.29 8.83 -13.23
C GLU A 439 7.19 9.05 -12.19
N VAL A 440 7.01 8.07 -11.31
CA VAL A 440 6.11 8.23 -10.17
C VAL A 440 6.91 8.39 -8.89
N GLN A 441 6.34 9.15 -7.96
CA GLN A 441 6.90 9.32 -6.65
C GLN A 441 5.84 9.08 -5.57
N GLY A 442 6.25 8.56 -4.40
CA GLY A 442 5.34 8.38 -3.28
C GLY A 442 5.60 7.15 -2.43
N TRP A 443 4.53 6.59 -1.86
CA TRP A 443 4.61 5.43 -0.97
C TRP A 443 3.31 4.59 -0.99
N GLY A 444 3.39 3.38 -0.44
CA GLY A 444 2.23 2.51 -0.21
C GLY A 444 2.16 1.95 1.20
N GLY A 445 0.95 1.57 1.59
CA GLY A 445 0.65 1.02 2.90
C GLY A 445 0.27 -0.45 2.79
N ALA A 446 0.66 -1.23 3.80
CA ALA A 446 0.16 -2.58 3.96
C ALA A 446 -1.38 -2.61 3.91
N GLY A 447 -1.95 -3.59 3.21
CA GLY A 447 -3.39 -3.68 3.01
C GLY A 447 -3.93 -2.97 1.76
N GLY A 448 -3.12 -2.14 1.09
CA GLY A 448 -3.40 -1.68 -0.27
C GLY A 448 -3.49 -0.17 -0.48
N SER A 449 -3.45 0.64 0.58
CA SER A 449 -3.46 2.10 0.42
C SER A 449 -2.26 2.58 -0.41
N MET A 450 -2.45 3.57 -1.26
CA MET A 450 -1.42 4.14 -2.12
C MET A 450 -1.50 5.66 -2.10
N VAL A 451 -0.33 6.31 -2.08
CA VAL A 451 -0.19 7.77 -2.03
C VAL A 451 0.92 8.17 -2.98
N ILE A 452 0.56 8.73 -4.13
CA ILE A 452 1.44 8.90 -5.28
C ILE A 452 1.28 10.30 -5.86
N TRP A 453 2.36 10.88 -6.36
CA TRP A 453 2.32 12.02 -7.26
C TRP A 453 3.15 11.78 -8.53
N ILE A 454 2.75 12.47 -9.59
CA ILE A 454 3.43 12.45 -10.90
C ILE A 454 3.60 13.89 -11.35
N GLU A 455 4.84 14.39 -11.28
CA GLU A 455 5.17 15.78 -11.62
C GLU A 455 4.87 16.08 -13.10
N GLU A 456 5.34 15.23 -14.02
CA GLU A 456 5.22 15.43 -15.48
C GLU A 456 3.76 15.47 -15.99
N LEU A 457 2.82 14.93 -15.23
CA LEU A 457 1.39 14.93 -15.57
C LEU A 457 0.55 15.83 -14.62
N ASN A 458 1.20 16.45 -13.64
CA ASN A 458 0.59 17.20 -12.53
C ASN A 458 -0.55 16.42 -11.84
N ILE A 459 -0.27 15.18 -11.43
CA ILE A 459 -1.25 14.30 -10.77
C ILE A 459 -0.91 14.14 -9.30
N GLY A 460 -1.86 14.44 -8.42
CA GLY A 460 -1.90 13.94 -7.05
C GLY A 460 -2.90 12.79 -6.93
N PHE A 461 -2.49 11.64 -6.40
CA PHE A 461 -3.28 10.42 -6.35
C PHE A 461 -3.25 9.80 -4.96
N ALA A 462 -4.42 9.41 -4.43
CA ALA A 462 -4.49 8.55 -3.28
C ALA A 462 -5.67 7.57 -3.35
N TYR A 463 -5.42 6.34 -2.91
CA TYR A 463 -6.42 5.30 -2.72
C TYR A 463 -6.29 4.73 -1.31
N VAL A 464 -7.41 4.60 -0.61
CA VAL A 464 -7.48 4.15 0.78
C VAL A 464 -8.63 3.15 0.91
N THR A 465 -8.35 2.02 1.56
CA THR A 465 -9.25 0.85 1.64
C THR A 465 -9.25 0.30 3.05
N ASN A 466 -10.39 -0.23 3.51
CA ASN A 466 -10.51 -0.99 4.74
C ASN A 466 -10.42 -2.51 4.54
N ALA A 467 -10.33 -2.97 3.29
CA ALA A 467 -10.19 -4.37 2.94
C ALA A 467 -8.71 -4.69 2.72
N PHE A 468 -8.11 -5.46 3.63
CA PHE A 468 -6.66 -5.72 3.60
C PHE A 468 -6.30 -6.63 2.42
N GLY A 469 -5.71 -6.04 1.38
CA GLY A 469 -5.12 -6.78 0.27
C GLY A 469 -3.90 -7.57 0.72
N ALA A 470 -3.70 -8.76 0.13
CA ALA A 470 -2.43 -9.46 0.29
C ALA A 470 -1.28 -8.53 -0.15
N PRO A 471 -0.15 -8.49 0.58
CA PRO A 471 0.95 -7.61 0.22
C PRO A 471 1.59 -8.13 -1.06
N GLU A 472 1.17 -7.56 -2.19
CA GLU A 472 1.77 -7.79 -3.51
C GLU A 472 3.03 -6.94 -3.66
N THR A 473 3.06 -5.73 -3.07
CA THR A 473 4.24 -4.84 -3.00
C THR A 473 4.18 -3.96 -1.75
N VAL A 474 5.31 -3.37 -1.34
CA VAL A 474 5.34 -2.33 -0.27
C VAL A 474 4.70 -1.02 -0.74
N THR A 475 4.48 -0.89 -2.05
CA THR A 475 4.02 0.33 -2.70
C THR A 475 2.53 0.30 -3.08
N GLY A 476 1.76 -0.63 -2.50
CA GLY A 476 0.33 -0.79 -2.74
C GLY A 476 -0.05 -2.18 -3.27
N ASP A 477 -1.33 -2.33 -3.59
CA ASP A 477 -1.87 -3.57 -4.19
C ASP A 477 -2.37 -3.34 -5.63
N TYR A 478 -2.89 -4.40 -6.25
CA TYR A 478 -3.39 -4.34 -7.62
C TYR A 478 -4.53 -3.35 -7.83
N ARG A 479 -5.36 -3.08 -6.80
CA ARG A 479 -6.53 -2.19 -6.91
C ARG A 479 -6.05 -0.76 -7.10
N GLY A 480 -5.20 -0.30 -6.18
CA GLY A 480 -4.58 1.02 -6.26
C GLY A 480 -3.72 1.18 -7.52
N ARG A 481 -2.96 0.14 -7.90
CA ARG A 481 -2.15 0.15 -9.12
C ARG A 481 -3.01 0.30 -10.38
N THR A 482 -4.06 -0.49 -10.51
CA THR A 482 -4.95 -0.44 -11.68
C THR A 482 -5.68 0.91 -11.77
N LEU A 483 -6.07 1.48 -10.62
CA LEU A 483 -6.60 2.84 -10.56
C LEU A 483 -5.58 3.86 -11.06
N LEU A 484 -4.33 3.81 -10.59
CA LEU A 484 -3.27 4.71 -11.01
C LEU A 484 -2.99 4.61 -12.52
N GLU A 485 -2.88 3.38 -13.05
CA GLU A 485 -2.70 3.15 -14.49
C GLU A 485 -3.83 3.77 -15.32
N ARG A 486 -5.08 3.61 -14.86
CA ARG A 486 -6.26 4.21 -15.53
C ARG A 486 -6.30 5.73 -15.42
N VAL A 487 -5.89 6.31 -14.30
CA VAL A 487 -5.77 7.77 -14.12
C VAL A 487 -4.72 8.34 -15.07
N VAL A 488 -3.56 7.70 -15.16
CA VAL A 488 -2.49 8.12 -16.08
C VAL A 488 -2.92 7.97 -17.53
N GLN A 489 -3.61 6.89 -17.87
CA GLN A 489 -4.23 6.73 -19.19
C GLN A 489 -5.19 7.89 -19.50
N ALA A 490 -6.15 8.16 -18.61
CA ALA A 490 -7.13 9.24 -18.78
C ALA A 490 -6.45 10.61 -18.94
N ARG A 491 -5.42 10.90 -18.15
CA ARG A 491 -4.66 12.14 -18.25
C ARG A 491 -3.89 12.25 -19.56
N LYS A 492 -3.29 11.17 -20.04
CA LYS A 492 -2.62 11.15 -21.35
C LYS A 492 -3.61 11.32 -22.50
N GLU A 493 -4.84 10.81 -22.37
CA GLU A 493 -5.91 11.01 -23.35
C GLU A 493 -6.37 12.49 -23.37
N GLU A 494 -6.58 13.08 -22.20
CA GLU A 494 -6.91 14.49 -22.03
C GLU A 494 -5.85 15.40 -22.67
N LEU A 495 -4.57 15.09 -22.46
CA LEU A 495 -3.45 15.85 -23.04
C LEU A 495 -3.15 15.52 -24.52
N GLY A 496 -3.88 14.57 -25.13
CA GLY A 496 -3.61 14.12 -26.50
C GLY A 496 -2.27 13.42 -26.70
N LEU A 497 -1.66 12.91 -25.62
CA LEU A 497 -0.34 12.24 -25.63
C LEU A 497 -0.42 10.78 -26.08
N LEU A 498 -1.62 10.22 -26.20
CA LEU A 498 -1.83 8.91 -26.78
C LEU A 498 -2.20 9.07 -28.25
N GLN A 499 -1.41 8.44 -29.12
CA GLN A 499 -1.80 8.31 -30.52
C GLN A 499 -3.16 7.62 -30.56
N LYS A 500 -4.13 8.23 -31.25
CA LYS A 500 -5.40 7.55 -31.54
C LYS A 500 -5.05 6.23 -32.21
N THR A 501 -5.35 5.12 -31.55
CA THR A 501 -5.25 3.79 -32.15
C THR A 501 -6.40 3.62 -33.15
N SER A 502 -6.44 4.46 -34.18
CA SER A 502 -7.45 4.43 -35.24
C SER A 502 -6.75 4.63 -36.57
N GLU A 503 -6.03 3.61 -37.05
CA GLU A 503 -5.79 3.41 -38.49
C GLU A 503 -5.13 2.05 -38.77
N LYS A 504 -4.28 1.52 -37.88
CA LYS A 504 -3.59 0.24 -38.13
C LYS A 504 -4.44 -1.04 -38.13
N LEU A 505 -5.70 -1.00 -37.70
CA LEU A 505 -6.62 -2.15 -37.76
C LEU A 505 -7.57 -2.13 -38.96
N LYS A 506 -7.52 -1.08 -39.80
CA LYS A 506 -8.30 -1.03 -41.06
C LYS A 506 -7.51 -1.53 -42.29
N GLU A 507 -6.19 -1.57 -42.23
CA GLU A 507 -5.36 -2.09 -43.33
C GLU A 507 -5.08 -3.60 -43.24
N GLU A 508 -5.31 -4.24 -42.09
CA GLU A 508 -5.21 -5.71 -41.96
C GLU A 508 -6.54 -6.45 -42.25
N ARG A 509 -7.56 -5.72 -42.75
CA ARG A 509 -8.79 -6.29 -43.31
C ARG A 509 -9.12 -5.64 -44.65
N VAL A 510 -8.25 -5.84 -45.64
CA VAL A 510 -8.60 -5.76 -47.07
C VAL A 510 -8.03 -6.99 -47.76
#